data_AF-A0A7G7KST4-F1
#
_entry.id   AF-A0A7G7KST4-F1
#
_cell.length_a   1.000
_cell.length_b   1.000
_cell.length_c   1.000
_cell.angle_alpha   90.00
_cell.angle_beta   90.00
_cell.angle_gamma   90.00
#
_symmetry.space_group_name_H-M   'P 1'
#
loop_
_entity.id
_entity.type
_entity.pdbx_description
1 polymer ?
#
loop_
_entity_poly.entity_id
_entity_poly.type
_entity_poly.pdbx_seq_one_letter_code
_entity_poly.pdbx_strand_id
1 'polypeptide(L)' 'MVVQIIQNQCSRAMNADFKAAGKTPPPGMVQDTCNCVAERIEKLDSIEAAKTFCVKQSTAKYGAV' A
#
# COMPACT_ATOMS: atom_id res chain seq x y z
N MET A 1 13.16 -2.95 11.58
CA MET A 1 13.38 -1.51 11.29
C MET A 1 13.01 -1.13 9.86
N VAL A 2 13.48 -1.85 8.83
CA VAL A 2 13.17 -1.52 7.41
C VAL A 2 11.66 -1.57 7.09
N VAL A 3 10.94 -2.54 7.66
CA VAL A 3 9.48 -2.69 7.49
C VAL A 3 8.67 -1.45 7.89
N GLN A 4 9.00 -0.84 9.04
CA GLN A 4 8.30 0.37 9.50
C GLN A 4 8.59 1.58 8.59
N ILE A 5 9.79 1.66 8.01
CA ILE A 5 10.14 2.68 7.02
C ILE A 5 9.30 2.49 5.76
N ILE A 6 9.18 1.26 5.28
CA ILE A 6 8.35 0.93 4.10
C ILE A 6 6.88 1.29 4.37
N GLN A 7 6.33 0.92 5.54
CA GLN A 7 4.95 1.24 5.89
C GLN A 7 4.69 2.76 5.93
N ASN A 8 5.60 3.52 6.54
CA ASN A 8 5.48 4.98 6.61
C ASN A 8 5.58 5.64 5.23
N GLN A 9 6.53 5.21 4.40
CA GLN A 9 6.70 5.77 3.05
C GLN A 9 5.55 5.39 2.12
N CYS A 10 5.12 4.13 2.17
CA CYS A 10 3.96 3.65 1.44
C CYS A 10 2.71 4.45 1.83
N SER A 11 2.49 4.67 3.12
CA SER A 11 1.32 5.41 3.60
C SER A 11 1.34 6.87 3.15
N ARG A 12 2.52 7.51 3.15
CA ARG A 12 2.69 8.88 2.65
C ARG A 12 2.43 8.96 1.14
N ALA A 13 2.99 8.03 0.36
CA ALA A 13 2.81 7.99 -1.08
C ALA A 13 1.34 7.78 -1.46
N MET A 14 0.68 6.77 -0.88
CA MET A 14 -0.75 6.52 -1.16
C MET A 14 -1.59 7.73 -0.77
N ASN A 15 -1.43 8.28 0.44
CA ASN A 15 -2.21 9.46 0.84
C ASN A 15 -1.97 10.67 -0.08
N ALA A 16 -0.75 10.84 -0.60
CA ALA A 16 -0.46 11.88 -1.59
C ALA A 16 -1.19 11.62 -2.92
N ASP A 17 -1.18 10.38 -3.42
CA ASP A 17 -1.88 9.99 -4.65
C ASP A 17 -3.40 10.18 -4.51
N PHE A 18 -3.98 9.74 -3.41
CA PHE A 18 -5.40 9.96 -3.11
C PHE A 18 -5.76 11.43 -3.03
N LYS A 19 -4.96 12.22 -2.30
CA LYS A 19 -5.15 13.66 -2.19
C LYS A 19 -5.05 14.35 -3.55
N ALA A 20 -4.10 13.95 -4.40
CA ALA A 20 -3.96 14.46 -5.75
C ALA A 20 -5.15 14.06 -6.64
N ALA A 21 -5.69 12.87 -6.47
CA ALA A 21 -6.89 12.39 -7.16
C ALA A 21 -8.19 12.99 -6.61
N GLY A 22 -8.14 13.79 -5.54
CA GLY A 22 -9.33 14.31 -4.85
C GLY A 22 -10.18 13.20 -4.20
N LYS A 23 -9.62 12.00 -4.04
CA LYS A 23 -10.28 10.85 -3.43
C LYS A 23 -9.83 10.70 -1.99
N THR A 24 -10.70 10.16 -1.14
CA THR A 24 -10.32 9.80 0.24
C THR A 24 -10.23 8.28 0.31
N PRO A 25 -9.09 7.70 0.73
CA PRO A 25 -9.00 6.26 0.87
C PRO A 25 -10.00 5.77 1.91
N PRO A 26 -10.66 4.63 1.70
CA PRO A 26 -11.46 3.97 2.71
C PRO A 26 -10.66 3.72 4.00
N PRO A 27 -11.30 3.76 5.18
CA PRO A 27 -10.65 3.47 6.45
C PRO A 27 -9.93 2.12 6.41
N GLY A 28 -8.66 2.10 6.81
CA GLY A 28 -7.83 0.89 6.82
C GLY A 28 -7.19 0.52 5.48
N MET A 29 -7.61 1.09 4.34
CA MET A 29 -7.08 0.70 3.02
C MET A 29 -5.57 0.92 2.90
N VAL A 30 -5.10 2.12 3.25
CA VAL A 30 -3.67 2.48 3.16
C VAL A 30 -2.84 1.58 4.07
N GLN A 31 -3.30 1.37 5.30
CA GLN A 31 -2.58 0.58 6.29
C GLN A 31 -2.52 -0.91 5.90
N ASP A 32 -3.62 -1.48 5.43
CA ASP A 32 -3.67 -2.86 4.92
C ASP A 32 -2.77 -3.05 3.69
N THR A 33 -2.80 -2.10 2.75
CA THR A 33 -1.96 -2.16 1.53
C THR A 33 -0.48 -2.10 1.89
N CYS A 34 -0.11 -1.17 2.78
CA CYS A 34 1.28 -0.99 3.19
C CYS A 34 1.80 -2.11 4.09
N ASN A 35 0.93 -2.73 4.90
CA ASN A 35 1.25 -3.96 5.62
C ASN A 35 1.50 -5.13 4.65
N CYS A 36 0.64 -5.29 3.64
CA CYS A 36 0.87 -6.29 2.59
C CYS A 36 2.23 -6.10 1.90
N VAL A 37 2.60 -4.87 1.56
CA VAL A 37 3.90 -4.58 0.92
C VAL A 37 5.07 -4.94 1.84
N ALA A 38 4.96 -4.63 3.13
CA ALA A 38 5.97 -5.00 4.11
C ALA A 38 6.13 -6.53 4.22
N GLU A 39 5.04 -7.28 4.35
CA GLU A 39 5.07 -8.75 4.44
C GLU A 39 5.67 -9.39 3.18
N ARG A 40 5.40 -8.81 2.01
CA ARG A 40 5.95 -9.28 0.73
C ARG A 40 7.46 -9.06 0.64
N ILE A 41 7.94 -7.90 1.08
CA ILE A 41 9.37 -7.60 1.12
C ILE A 41 10.09 -8.48 2.14
N GLU A 42 9.46 -8.80 3.28
CA GLU A 42 9.99 -9.80 4.23
C GLU A 42 10.10 -11.20 3.62
N LYS A 43 9.24 -11.52 2.64
CA LYS A 43 9.31 -12.76 1.84
C LYS A 43 10.31 -12.70 0.69
N LEU A 44 11.15 -11.66 0.64
CA LEU A 44 12.14 -11.40 -0.42
C LEU A 44 11.52 -11.11 -1.80
N ASP A 45 10.23 -10.76 -1.86
CA ASP A 45 9.64 -10.23 -3.10
C ASP A 45 10.24 -8.84 -3.41
N SER A 46 10.40 -8.54 -4.69
CA SER A 46 10.80 -7.19 -5.10
C SER A 46 9.72 -6.17 -4.75
N ILE A 47 10.13 -4.92 -4.51
CA ILE A 47 9.20 -3.83 -4.16
C ILE A 47 8.12 -3.65 -5.25
N GLU A 48 8.48 -3.83 -6.53
CA GLU A 48 7.52 -3.75 -7.65
C GLU A 48 6.51 -4.91 -7.66
N ALA A 49 6.97 -6.13 -7.40
CA ALA A 49 6.08 -7.30 -7.31
C ALA A 49 5.13 -7.15 -6.10
N ALA A 50 5.67 -6.73 -4.96
CA ALA A 50 4.93 -6.43 -3.74
C ALA A 50 3.85 -5.36 -3.99
N LYS A 51 4.23 -4.21 -4.59
CA LYS A 51 3.28 -3.14 -4.94
C LYS A 51 2.17 -3.66 -5.85
N THR A 52 2.51 -4.31 -6.96
CA THR A 52 1.53 -4.80 -7.93
C THR A 52 0.54 -5.77 -7.29
N PHE A 53 1.04 -6.70 -6.48
CA PHE A 53 0.21 -7.66 -5.76
C PHE A 53 -0.71 -6.97 -4.74
N CYS A 54 -0.15 -6.10 -3.90
CA CYS A 54 -0.88 -5.48 -2.80
C CYS A 54 -1.88 -4.42 -3.27
N VAL A 55 -1.57 -3.66 -4.33
CA VAL A 55 -2.54 -2.77 -4.97
C VAL A 55 -3.69 -3.57 -5.55
N LYS A 56 -3.42 -4.68 -6.25
CA LYS A 56 -4.48 -5.55 -6.79
C LYS A 56 -5.36 -6.13 -5.68
N GLN A 57 -4.77 -6.60 -4.58
CA GLN A 57 -5.50 -7.10 -3.42
C GLN A 57 -6.34 -5.99 -2.76
N SER A 58 -5.76 -4.80 -2.62
CA SER A 58 -6.42 -3.63 -2.04
C SER A 58 -7.62 -3.20 -2.88
N THR A 59 -7.46 -3.12 -4.20
CA THR A 59 -8.56 -2.85 -5.15
C THR A 59 -9.66 -3.90 -5.06
N ALA A 60 -9.31 -5.17 -4.89
CA ALA A 60 -10.31 -6.23 -4.73
C ALA A 60 -11.09 -6.13 -3.41
N LYS A 61 -10.45 -5.63 -2.34
CA LYS A 61 -11.03 -5.53 -0.99
C LYS A 61 -11.83 -4.25 -0.77
N TYR A 62 -11.37 -3.13 -1.31
CA TYR A 62 -11.92 -1.79 -1.05
C TYR A 62 -12.56 -1.14 -2.28
N GLY A 63 -12.45 -1.74 -3.46
CA GLY A 63 -12.91 -1.17 -4.73
C GLY A 63 -11.82 -0.41 -5.48
N ALA A 64 -12.10 -0.04 -6.74
CA ALA A 64 -11.16 0.67 -7.60
C ALA A 64 -10.75 2.02 -7.00
N VAL A 65 -9.46 2.14 -6.71
CA VAL A 65 -8.78 3.38 -6.31
C VAL A 65 -8.48 4.27 -7.48
#